data_AF-A0A2E5ZSD3-F1
#
_entry.id   AF-A0A2E5ZSD3-F1
#
_cell.length_a   1.000
_cell.length_b   1.000
_cell.length_c   1.000
_cell.angle_alpha   90.00
_cell.angle_beta   90.00
_cell.angle_gamma   90.00
#
_symmetry.space_group_name_H-M   'P 1'
#
loop_
_entity.id
_entity.type
_entity.pdbx_description
1 polymer ?
#
loop_
_entity_poly.entity_id
_entity_poly.type
_entity_poly.pdbx_seq_one_letter_code
_entity_poly.pdbx_strand_id
1 'polypeptide(L)' 'TADHETGGASIISGNVSKSEVKIDYVSEDHSATMVPVFSFGRYSENFKGVYDNTEIFDKLMAIIGK' A
#
# COMPACT_ATOMS: atom_id res chain seq x y z
N THR A 1 -3.40 -3.56 -1.07
CA THR A 1 -3.61 -2.10 -1.16
C THR A 1 -4.08 -1.62 0.20
N ALA A 2 -4.08 -0.31 0.41
CA ALA A 2 -4.77 0.40 1.49
C ALA A 2 -5.53 1.59 0.87
N ASP A 3 -6.35 2.26 1.66
CA ASP A 3 -7.00 3.52 1.29
C ASP A 3 -6.08 4.73 1.48
N HIS A 4 -5.27 4.74 2.55
CA HIS A 4 -4.24 5.75 2.82
C HIS A 4 -3.16 5.23 3.78
N GLU A 5 -2.17 6.06 4.10
CA GLU A 5 -1.27 5.87 5.25
C GLU A 5 -1.76 6.71 6.43
N THR A 6 -1.37 6.33 7.65
CA THR A 6 -1.70 7.08 8.88
C THR A 6 -0.50 7.15 9.82
N GLY A 7 -0.24 8.35 10.32
CA GLY A 7 0.69 8.62 11.41
C GLY A 7 2.17 8.76 11.02
N GLY A 8 2.51 8.62 9.74
CA GLY A 8 3.89 8.65 9.25
C GLY A 8 4.76 7.58 9.91
N ALA A 9 4.18 6.38 10.07
CA ALA A 9 4.78 5.29 10.82
C ALA A 9 6.14 4.89 10.22
N SER A 10 7.20 4.97 11.01
CA SER A 10 8.57 4.73 10.54
C SER A 10 9.31 3.76 11.45
N ILE A 11 9.99 2.76 10.86
CA ILE A 11 10.96 1.93 11.58
C ILE A 11 12.24 2.75 11.74
N ILE A 12 12.50 3.25 12.94
CA ILE A 12 13.61 4.17 13.21
C ILE A 12 14.84 3.46 13.80
N SER A 13 14.68 2.26 14.34
CA SER A 13 15.76 1.46 14.92
C SER A 13 15.32 0.01 15.10
N GLY A 14 16.25 -0.87 15.45
CA GLY A 14 15.95 -2.25 15.81
C GLY A 14 17.23 -3.03 16.09
N ASN A 15 17.06 -4.30 16.47
CA ASN A 15 18.15 -5.25 16.65
C ASN A 15 17.72 -6.62 16.11
N VAL A 16 18.33 -7.04 15.00
CA VAL A 16 17.99 -8.30 14.33
C VAL A 16 18.34 -9.52 15.18
N SER A 17 19.47 -9.52 15.91
CA SER A 17 19.86 -10.68 16.73
C SER A 17 18.97 -10.88 17.95
N LYS A 18 18.29 -9.81 18.39
CA LYS A 18 17.29 -9.84 19.46
C LYS A 18 15.85 -9.87 18.94
N SER A 19 15.64 -9.83 17.63
CA SER A 19 14.31 -9.68 17.01
C SER A 19 13.53 -8.47 17.52
N GLU A 20 14.22 -7.35 17.78
CA GLU A 20 13.61 -6.10 18.26
C GLU A 20 13.41 -5.12 17.09
N VAL A 21 12.26 -4.44 17.08
CA VAL A 21 11.94 -3.35 16.14
C VAL A 21 11.46 -2.15 16.95
N LYS A 22 11.95 -0.96 16.61
CA LYS A 22 11.48 0.31 17.15
C LYS A 22 10.79 1.11 16.05
N ILE A 23 9.53 1.44 16.30
CA ILE A 23 8.68 2.27 15.43
C ILE A 23 8.46 3.62 16.11
N ASP A 24 8.35 4.67 15.31
CA ASP A 24 7.94 6.01 15.75
C ASP A 24 6.90 6.60 14.80
N TYR A 25 6.17 7.60 15.29
CA TYR A 25 5.07 8.26 14.60
C TYR A 25 5.24 9.78 14.67
N VAL A 26 4.88 10.47 13.60
CA VAL A 26 5.01 11.94 13.51
C VAL A 26 3.66 12.66 13.50
N SER A 27 2.55 11.90 13.41
CA SER A 27 1.17 12.40 13.42
C SER A 27 0.21 11.34 13.97
N GLU A 28 -1.01 11.73 14.31
CA GLU A 28 -2.15 10.84 14.56
C GLU A 28 -3.12 10.78 13.37
N ASP A 29 -2.93 11.66 12.38
CA ASP A 29 -3.79 11.82 11.20
C ASP A 29 -3.33 11.00 9.99
N HIS A 30 -4.18 10.96 8.96
CA HIS A 30 -3.88 10.38 7.66
C HIS A 30 -2.79 11.18 6.92
N SER A 31 -1.99 10.49 6.11
CA SER A 31 -1.03 11.12 5.20
C SER A 31 -1.27 10.71 3.74
N ALA A 32 -0.82 11.56 2.82
CA ALA A 32 -1.04 11.42 1.38
C ALA A 32 0.09 10.67 0.66
N THR A 33 0.81 9.77 1.34
CA THR A 33 1.85 8.97 0.68
C THR A 33 1.24 8.00 -0.34
N MET A 34 2.02 7.64 -1.37
CA MET A 34 1.59 6.63 -2.34
C MET A 34 1.42 5.27 -1.67
N VAL A 35 0.29 4.62 -1.92
CA VAL A 35 -0.03 3.30 -1.36
C VAL A 35 0.30 2.19 -2.36
N PRO A 36 1.03 1.13 -1.97
CA PRO A 36 1.34 0.03 -2.86
C PRO A 36 0.12 -0.87 -3.15
N VAL A 37 -0.06 -1.21 -4.43
CA VAL A 37 -1.00 -2.24 -4.88
C VAL A 37 -0.22 -3.51 -5.23
N PHE A 38 -0.61 -4.64 -4.62
CA PHE A 38 -0.06 -5.96 -4.91
C PHE A 38 -1.15 -6.81 -5.59
N SER A 39 -0.77 -7.52 -6.64
CA SER A 39 -1.67 -8.36 -7.44
C SER A 39 -0.95 -9.63 -7.89
N PHE A 40 -1.65 -10.77 -7.86
CA PHE A 40 -1.11 -12.07 -8.28
C PHE A 40 -2.16 -12.86 -9.07
N GLY A 41 -1.71 -13.67 -10.04
CA GLY A 41 -2.57 -14.51 -10.87
C GLY A 41 -2.87 -13.94 -12.26
N ARG A 42 -3.88 -14.49 -12.92
CA ARG A 42 -4.30 -14.06 -14.26
C ARG A 42 -4.71 -12.59 -14.22
N TYR A 43 -4.18 -11.79 -15.15
CA TYR A 43 -4.40 -10.34 -15.27
C TYR A 43 -3.78 -9.46 -14.18
N SER A 44 -2.88 -9.99 -13.32
CA SER A 44 -2.18 -9.17 -12.31
C SER A 44 -1.39 -8.00 -12.92
N GLU A 45 -0.85 -8.17 -14.12
CA GLU A 45 -0.14 -7.14 -14.88
C GLU A 45 -0.95 -5.84 -15.06
N ASN A 46 -2.29 -5.91 -15.06
CA ASN A 46 -3.18 -4.75 -15.22
C ASN A 46 -3.10 -3.75 -14.05
N PHE A 47 -2.58 -4.19 -12.89
CA PHE A 47 -2.46 -3.39 -11.67
C PHE A 47 -1.05 -2.81 -11.43
N LYS A 48 -0.15 -2.92 -12.42
CA LYS A 48 1.16 -2.26 -12.39
C LYS A 48 1.06 -0.77 -12.76
N GLY A 49 2.10 -0.02 -12.45
CA GLY A 49 2.19 1.42 -12.72
C GLY A 49 1.68 2.28 -11.56
N VAL A 50 1.54 3.57 -11.83
CA VAL A 50 1.02 4.58 -10.89
C VAL A 50 -0.31 5.09 -11.45
N TYR A 51 -1.35 5.06 -10.63
CA TYR A 51 -2.72 5.40 -11.03
C TYR A 51 -3.53 5.86 -9.81
N ASP A 52 -4.68 6.48 -10.05
CA ASP A 52 -5.60 6.90 -9.00
C ASP A 52 -6.29 5.67 -8.36
N ASN A 53 -6.61 5.73 -7.06
CA ASN A 53 -7.25 4.61 -6.37
C ASN A 53 -8.63 4.27 -6.96
N THR A 54 -9.33 5.22 -7.60
CA THR A 54 -10.61 4.96 -8.27
C THR A 54 -10.46 4.01 -9.45
N GLU A 55 -9.29 4.01 -10.12
CA GLU A 55 -9.05 3.13 -11.27
C GLU A 55 -8.98 1.65 -10.88
N ILE A 56 -8.82 1.31 -9.59
CA ILE A 56 -8.84 -0.09 -9.12
C ILE A 56 -10.17 -0.75 -9.49
N PHE A 57 -11.29 -0.03 -9.33
CA PHE A 57 -12.62 -0.53 -9.69
C PHE A 57 -12.71 -0.81 -11.19
N ASP A 58 -12.30 0.15 -12.02
CA ASP A 58 -12.38 0.01 -13.48
C ASP A 58 -11.51 -1.15 -13.99
N LYS A 59 -10.31 -1.31 -13.42
CA LYS A 59 -9.41 -2.43 -13.73
C LYS A 59 -10.01 -3.79 -13.35
N LEU A 60 -10.70 -3.88 -12.22
CA LEU A 60 -11.42 -5.10 -11.82
C LEU A 60 -12.59 -5.40 -12.76
N MET A 61 -13.38 -4.39 -13.12
CA MET A 61 -14.50 -4.54 -14.04
C MET A 61 -14.05 -4.98 -15.43
N ALA A 62 -12.91 -4.49 -15.91
CA ALA A 62 -12.30 -4.92 -17.17
C ALA A 62 -11.89 -6.40 -17.17
N ILE A 63 -11.62 -6.99 -16.00
CA ILE A 63 -11.21 -8.40 -15.85
C ILE A 63 -12.42 -9.33 -15.75
N ILE A 64 -13.43 -8.94 -14.99
CA ILE A 64 -14.62 -9.78 -14.73
C ILE A 64 -15.46 -9.95 -16.00
N GLY A 65 -15.35 -9.02 -16.95
CA GLY A 65 -16.17 -8.99 -18.15
C GLY A 65 -17.59 -8.51 -17.83
N LYS A 66 -18.12 -7.66 -18.71
CA LYS A 66 -19.57 -7.62 -18.94
C LYS A 66 -19.87 -8.52 -20.12
#